data_AF-A0A1G2HLW1-F1
#
_entry.id   AF-A0A1G2HLW1-F1
#
_cell.length_a   1.000
_cell.length_b   1.000
_cell.length_c   1.000
_cell.angle_alpha   90.00
_cell.angle_beta   90.00
_cell.angle_gamma   90.00
#
_symmetry.space_group_name_H-M   'P 1'
#
loop_
_entity.id
_entity.type
_entity.pdbx_description
1 polymer ?
#
loop_
_entity_poly.entity_id
_entity_poly.type
_entity_poly.pdbx_seq_one_letter_code
_entity_poly.pdbx_strand_id
1 'polypeptide(L)'
;MPRWSSVGNFSQEIMKTTMHIKVDKDIKEKSAKIAHNLGLSLSTIVNASLRNFIKTETFSVSTGEQMTPYMESWLAEIEQDRKTGENFSGPFETTEELMVHLEK
;
A
#
# COMPACT_ATOMS: atom_id res chain seq x y z
N MET A 1 23.37 -24.96 -43.61
CA MET A 1 22.40 -23.90 -43.23
C MET A 1 21.42 -24.48 -42.22
N PRO A 2 21.39 -24.04 -40.95
CA PRO A 2 20.35 -24.48 -40.02
C PRO A 2 19.12 -23.59 -40.14
N ARG A 3 17.98 -24.23 -40.39
CA ARG A 3 16.63 -23.67 -40.50
C ARG A 3 16.13 -23.29 -39.10
N TRP A 4 15.93 -22.00 -38.85
CA TRP A 4 15.23 -21.50 -37.67
C TRP A 4 13.71 -21.66 -37.88
N SER A 5 13.07 -22.57 -37.15
CA SER A 5 11.61 -22.59 -37.04
C SER A 5 11.17 -23.38 -35.81
N SER A 6 11.17 -22.71 -34.66
CA SER A 6 10.19 -22.94 -33.61
C SER A 6 10.14 -21.68 -32.73
N VAL A 7 9.28 -20.75 -33.10
CA VAL A 7 8.87 -19.68 -32.18
C VAL A 7 8.02 -20.38 -31.14
N GLY A 8 8.64 -20.65 -29.98
CA GLY A 8 7.96 -21.30 -28.87
C GLY A 8 6.73 -20.50 -28.46
N ASN A 9 5.59 -21.17 -28.38
CA ASN A 9 4.39 -20.65 -27.73
C ASN A 9 4.72 -20.37 -26.25
N PHE A 10 5.07 -19.13 -25.92
CA PHE A 10 5.18 -18.63 -24.56
C PHE A 10 3.79 -18.30 -24.00
N SER A 11 2.91 -19.30 -23.99
CA SER A 11 1.84 -19.31 -22.99
C SER A 11 2.44 -19.96 -21.75
N GLN A 12 3.00 -19.15 -20.84
CA GLN A 12 3.23 -19.67 -19.49
C GLN A 12 1.87 -20.07 -18.95
N GLU A 13 1.58 -21.36 -18.91
CA GLU A 13 0.59 -21.89 -18.00
C GLU A 13 0.98 -21.38 -16.60
N ILE A 14 0.15 -20.52 -16.02
CA ILE A 14 0.25 -20.20 -14.60
C ILE A 14 -0.12 -21.50 -13.88
N MET A 15 0.87 -22.36 -13.60
CA MET A 15 0.68 -23.58 -12.83
C MET A 15 0.15 -23.18 -11.45
N LYS A 16 -1.13 -23.43 -11.21
CA LYS A 16 -1.76 -23.20 -9.90
C LYS A 16 -1.50 -24.41 -9.04
N THR A 17 -0.92 -24.19 -7.87
CA THR A 17 -0.70 -25.22 -6.86
C THR A 17 -1.66 -25.02 -5.69
N THR A 18 -1.94 -26.10 -4.97
CA THR A 18 -2.78 -26.05 -3.76
C THR A 18 -1.89 -26.10 -2.52
N MET A 19 -2.19 -25.25 -1.55
CA MET A 19 -1.49 -25.20 -0.27
C MET A 19 -2.48 -25.54 0.86
N HIS A 20 -2.15 -26.54 1.68
CA HIS A 20 -2.92 -26.90 2.86
C HIS A 20 -2.28 -26.30 4.11
N ILE A 21 -3.03 -25.47 4.84
CA ILE A 21 -2.57 -24.81 6.07
C ILE A 21 -3.47 -25.24 7.23
N LYS A 22 -2.86 -25.62 8.35
CA LYS A 22 -3.56 -25.79 9.62
C LYS A 22 -3.56 -24.46 10.37
N VAL A 23 -4.74 -24.04 10.82
CA VAL A 23 -4.98 -22.78 11.54
C VAL A 23 -6.15 -22.99 12.49
N ASP A 24 -6.12 -22.29 13.62
CA ASP A 24 -7.22 -22.34 14.57
C ASP A 24 -8.54 -21.87 13.93
N LYS A 25 -9.63 -22.49 14.37
CA LYS A 25 -10.96 -22.24 13.79
C LYS A 25 -11.36 -20.77 13.92
N ASP A 26 -11.09 -20.16 15.07
CA ASP A 26 -11.47 -18.78 15.34
C ASP A 26 -10.67 -17.78 14.49
N ILE A 27 -9.35 -18.02 14.29
CA ILE A 27 -8.50 -17.22 13.42
C ILE A 27 -9.02 -17.27 11.98
N LYS A 28 -9.38 -18.47 11.49
CA LYS A 28 -9.92 -18.66 10.14
C LYS A 28 -11.23 -17.88 9.96
N GLU A 29 -12.16 -18.01 10.90
CA GLU A 29 -13.47 -17.37 10.84
C GLU A 29 -13.37 -15.84 10.93
N LYS A 30 -12.58 -15.32 11.88
CA LYS A 30 -12.35 -13.87 12.03
C LYS A 30 -11.71 -13.28 10.77
N SER A 31 -10.66 -13.91 10.26
CA SER A 31 -9.95 -13.45 9.06
C SER A 31 -10.86 -13.46 7.83
N ALA A 32 -11.68 -14.50 7.66
CA ALA A 32 -12.64 -14.59 6.57
C ALA A 32 -13.72 -13.52 6.65
N LYS A 33 -14.24 -13.22 7.87
CA LYS A 33 -15.22 -12.15 8.08
C LYS A 33 -14.64 -10.78 7.74
N ILE A 34 -13.41 -10.49 8.18
CA ILE A 34 -12.71 -9.24 7.85
C ILE A 34 -12.53 -9.12 6.33
N ALA A 35 -12.06 -10.18 5.67
CA ALA A 35 -11.89 -10.21 4.21
C ALA A 35 -13.21 -9.92 3.49
N HIS A 36 -14.30 -10.57 3.91
CA HIS A 36 -15.62 -10.39 3.32
C HIS A 36 -16.15 -8.95 3.49
N ASN A 37 -15.94 -8.36 4.67
CA ASN A 37 -16.30 -6.96 4.91
C ASN A 37 -15.54 -5.98 4.00
N LEU A 38 -14.35 -6.36 3.54
CA LEU A 38 -13.54 -5.61 2.57
C LEU A 38 -13.86 -5.99 1.11
N GLY A 39 -14.84 -6.86 0.85
CA GLY A 39 -15.21 -7.30 -0.49
C GLY A 39 -14.21 -8.29 -1.13
N LEU A 40 -13.35 -8.92 -0.32
CA LEU A 40 -12.29 -9.81 -0.79
C LEU A 40 -12.47 -11.24 -0.26
N SER A 41 -11.99 -12.23 -1.01
CA SER A 41 -11.88 -13.60 -0.51
C SER A 41 -10.64 -13.75 0.37
N LEU A 42 -10.69 -14.64 1.36
CA LEU A 42 -9.52 -14.95 2.20
C LEU A 42 -8.33 -15.44 1.36
N SER A 43 -8.59 -16.24 0.31
CA SER A 43 -7.56 -16.73 -0.61
C SER A 43 -6.88 -15.58 -1.38
N THR A 44 -7.63 -14.53 -1.74
CA THR A 44 -7.08 -13.34 -2.41
C THR A 44 -6.05 -12.65 -1.52
N ILE A 45 -6.39 -12.47 -0.23
CA ILE A 45 -5.50 -11.84 0.76
C ILE A 45 -4.24 -12.67 0.96
N VAL A 46 -4.37 -13.99 1.13
CA VAL A 46 -3.21 -14.89 1.29
C VAL A 46 -2.29 -14.81 0.06
N ASN A 47 -2.85 -14.88 -1.15
CA ASN A 47 -2.06 -14.77 -2.38
C ASN A 47 -1.37 -13.40 -2.52
N ALA A 48 -2.05 -12.32 -2.14
CA ALA A 48 -1.46 -10.97 -2.15
C ALA A 48 -0.33 -10.85 -1.13
N SER A 49 -0.52 -11.39 0.08
CA SER A 49 0.49 -11.41 1.13
C SER A 49 1.74 -12.19 0.70
N LEU A 50 1.59 -13.36 0.07
CA LEU A 50 2.72 -14.13 -0.46
C LEU A 50 3.47 -13.39 -1.57
N ARG A 51 2.74 -12.71 -2.48
CA ARG A 51 3.38 -11.88 -3.52
C ARG A 51 4.16 -10.71 -2.93
N ASN A 52 3.59 -10.07 -1.92
CA ASN A 52 4.27 -8.98 -1.22
C ASN A 52 5.51 -9.49 -0.49
N PHE A 53 5.42 -10.63 0.20
CA PHE A 53 6.55 -11.26 0.87
C PHE A 53 7.70 -11.57 -0.09
N ILE A 54 7.41 -12.10 -1.29
CA ILE A 54 8.42 -12.33 -2.34
C ILE A 54 9.01 -11.00 -2.83
N LYS A 55 8.19 -9.97 -2.99
CA LYS A 55 8.62 -8.66 -3.52
C LYS A 55 9.51 -7.91 -2.54
N THR A 56 9.18 -7.95 -1.25
CA THR A 56 9.86 -7.14 -0.23
C THR A 56 10.95 -7.91 0.49
N GLU A 57 10.99 -9.25 0.36
CA GLU A 57 11.88 -10.17 1.11
C GLU A 57 11.88 -9.93 2.63
N THR A 58 10.84 -9.27 3.12
CA THR A 58 10.72 -8.81 4.50
C THR A 58 9.33 -9.14 5.01
N PHE A 59 9.28 -9.62 6.25
CA PHE A 59 8.04 -9.85 6.98
C PHE A 59 7.92 -8.77 8.05
N SER A 60 7.05 -7.79 7.82
CA SER A 60 6.73 -6.76 8.81
C SER A 60 5.40 -7.10 9.49
N VAL A 61 5.43 -7.11 10.82
CA VAL A 61 4.23 -7.16 11.66
C VAL A 61 4.17 -5.81 12.36
N SER A 62 3.21 -4.98 11.99
CA SER A 62 2.90 -3.76 12.73
C SER A 62 1.42 -3.76 13.08
N THR A 63 1.09 -3.24 14.26
CA THR A 63 -0.30 -3.08 14.73
C THR A 63 -0.99 -1.86 14.11
N GLY A 64 -0.31 -1.14 13.22
CA GLY A 64 -0.80 0.02 12.48
C GLY A 64 0.24 0.55 11.49
N GLU A 65 -0.16 1.49 10.64
CA GLU A 65 0.79 2.30 9.88
C GLU A 65 1.62 3.13 10.87
N GLN A 66 2.94 2.90 10.89
CA GLN A 66 3.86 3.77 11.62
C GLN A 66 4.32 4.85 10.66
N MET A 67 4.29 6.10 11.11
CA MET A 67 4.87 7.19 10.32
C MET A 67 6.34 6.90 10.08
N THR A 68 6.83 7.23 8.88
CA THR A 68 8.27 7.16 8.64
C THR A 68 8.96 8.27 9.46
N PRO A 69 10.23 8.10 9.87
CA PRO A 69 10.97 9.15 10.56
C PRO A 69 10.96 10.50 9.80
N TYR A 70 10.93 10.44 8.47
CA TYR A 70 10.77 11.62 7.61
C TYR A 70 9.43 12.33 7.79
N MET A 71 8.32 11.57 7.83
CA MET A 71 6.99 12.11 8.09
C MET A 71 6.88 12.69 9.50
N GLU A 72 7.49 12.05 10.49
CA GLU A 72 7.53 12.56 11.87
C GLU A 72 8.28 13.90 11.95
N SER A 73 9.46 14.00 11.31
CA SER A 73 10.22 15.25 11.30
C SER A 73 9.48 16.38 10.58
N TRP A 74 8.82 16.05 9.46
CA TRP A 74 8.07 17.04 8.68
C TRP A 74 6.83 17.54 9.43
N LEU A 75 6.09 16.65 10.11
CA LEU A 75 4.97 17.05 10.96
C LEU A 75 5.41 17.87 12.17
N ALA A 76 6.60 17.59 12.73
CA ALA A 76 7.14 18.37 13.83
C ALA A 76 7.45 19.82 13.41
N GLU A 77 7.94 20.02 12.19
CA GLU A 77 8.17 21.35 11.59
C GLU A 77 6.84 22.10 11.40
N ILE A 78 5.84 21.46 10.78
CA ILE A 78 4.51 22.05 10.58
C ILE A 78 3.86 22.45 11.92
N GLU A 79 4.00 21.61 12.95
CA GLU A 79 3.43 21.87 14.28
C GLU A 79 4.17 23.02 15.00
N GLN A 80 5.46 23.22 14.72
CA GLN A 80 6.22 24.36 15.20
C GLN A 80 5.75 25.65 14.51
N ASP A 81 5.66 25.64 13.19
CA ASP A 81 5.17 26.75 12.38
C ASP A 81 3.79 27.19 12.84
N ARG A 82 2.87 26.23 13.06
CA ARG A 82 1.52 26.45 13.60
C ARG A 82 1.52 27.16 14.95
N LYS A 83 2.49 26.88 15.82
CA LYS A 83 2.60 27.53 17.14
C LYS A 83 3.20 28.92 17.05
N THR A 84 4.17 29.14 16.17
CA THR A 84 4.84 30.43 16.00
C THR A 84 4.07 31.37 15.06
N GLY A 85 3.12 30.85 14.29
CA GLY A 85 2.41 31.60 13.26
C GLY A 85 3.27 31.89 12.03
N GLU A 86 4.33 31.12 11.83
CA GLU A 86 5.29 31.28 10.74
C GLU A 86 4.94 30.37 9.56
N ASN A 87 5.46 30.65 8.36
CA ASN A 87 5.25 29.84 7.15
C ASN A 87 3.79 29.62 6.71
N PHE A 88 2.83 30.41 7.23
CA PHE A 88 1.47 30.50 6.71
C PHE A 88 1.33 31.65 5.72
N SER A 89 0.52 31.43 4.70
CA SER A 89 0.05 32.48 3.82
C SER A 89 -1.45 32.71 3.98
N GLY A 90 -1.86 33.96 3.87
CA GLY A 90 -3.22 34.41 4.15
C GLY A 90 -3.36 35.05 5.55
N PRO A 91 -4.60 35.19 6.06
CA PRO A 91 -5.85 34.76 5.45
C PRO A 91 -6.11 35.46 4.11
N PHE A 92 -6.78 34.77 3.20
CA PHE A 92 -7.25 35.33 1.93
C PHE A 92 -8.74 35.59 2.06
N GLU A 93 -9.21 36.77 1.66
CA GLU A 93 -10.63 37.12 1.77
C GLU A 93 -11.41 36.70 0.52
N THR A 94 -10.71 36.48 -0.60
CA THR A 94 -11.29 36.12 -1.89
C THR A 94 -10.56 34.97 -2.57
N THR A 95 -11.25 34.29 -3.49
CA THR A 95 -10.64 33.22 -4.29
C THR A 95 -9.57 33.78 -5.21
N GLU A 96 -9.75 34.99 -5.74
CA GLU A 96 -8.80 35.68 -6.61
C GLU A 96 -7.46 35.94 -5.89
N GLU A 97 -7.49 36.41 -4.64
CA GLU A 97 -6.28 36.61 -3.82
C GLU A 97 -5.51 35.31 -3.57
N LEU A 98 -6.24 34.21 -3.28
CA LEU A 98 -5.65 32.89 -3.11
C LEU A 98 -4.98 32.41 -4.41
N MET A 99 -5.66 32.55 -5.54
CA MET A 99 -5.13 32.12 -6.84
C MET A 99 -3.86 32.88 -7.23
N VAL A 100 -3.82 34.20 -7.01
CA VAL A 100 -2.61 35.01 -7.24
C VAL A 100 -1.44 34.57 -6.35
N HIS A 101 -1.72 34.10 -5.13
CA HIS A 101 -0.67 33.60 -4.23
C HIS A 101 -0.13 32.22 -4.66
N LEU A 102 -0.98 31.33 -5.18
CA LEU A 102 -0.60 29.97 -5.62
C LEU A 102 0.14 29.95 -6.98
N GLU A 103 -0.05 30.97 -7.81
CA GLU A 103 0.60 31.10 -9.12
C GLU A 103 1.99 31.77 -9.08
N LYS A 104 2.50 32.09 -7.87
CA LYS A 104 3.87 32.55 -7.64
C LYS A 104 4.85 31.39 -7.49
#